data_AF-A0A0Q8RDV6-F1
#
_entry.id   AF-A0A0Q8RDV6-F1
#
_cell.length_a   1.000
_cell.length_b   1.000
_cell.length_c   1.000
_cell.angle_alpha   90.00
_cell.angle_beta   90.00
_cell.angle_gamma   90.00
#
_symmetry.space_group_name_H-M   'P 1'
#
loop_
_entity.id
_entity.type
_entity.pdbx_description
1 polymer ?
#
loop_
_entity_poly.entity_id
_entity_poly.type
_entity_poly.pdbx_seq_one_letter_code
_entity_poly.pdbx_strand_id
1 'polypeptide(L)'
;MLYHRFAFAIALVIGCSTASAGSLAKAYADKSNNVHVVTASGKDIKLTTDRRADDVRLAPDGESATWLVLSYFAADGRKWPTELHVYHAGRTRSSKCGLIIREYWFWKDGSHVATDCGGLHFSGIETLYELRTMKEVDSFDQAEVPVEKRPEWSTASRE
;
A
#
# COMPACT_ATOMS: atom_id res chain seq x y z
N MET A 1 -58.99 39.20 4.54
CA MET A 1 -57.80 38.65 5.21
C MET A 1 -57.06 37.78 4.20
N LEU A 2 -55.87 38.23 3.77
CA LEU A 2 -55.08 37.66 2.67
C LEU A 2 -54.25 36.47 3.17
N TYR A 3 -54.50 35.27 2.67
CA TYR A 3 -53.65 34.10 2.93
C TYR A 3 -52.46 34.09 1.96
N HIS A 4 -51.27 34.42 2.46
CA HIS A 4 -50.02 34.27 1.71
C HIS A 4 -49.58 32.80 1.77
N ARG A 5 -49.63 32.11 0.63
CA ARG A 5 -49.04 30.78 0.47
C ARG A 5 -47.55 30.94 0.16
N PHE A 6 -46.70 30.65 1.14
CA PHE A 6 -45.27 30.47 0.93
C PHE A 6 -45.03 29.09 0.30
N ALA A 7 -44.55 29.06 -0.94
CA ALA A 7 -44.03 27.85 -1.56
C ALA A 7 -42.52 27.77 -1.27
N PHE A 8 -42.11 26.82 -0.43
CA PHE A 8 -40.70 26.46 -0.25
C PHE A 8 -40.29 25.49 -1.36
N ALA A 9 -39.43 25.93 -2.27
CA ALA A 9 -38.74 25.05 -3.20
C ALA A 9 -37.49 24.48 -2.50
N ILE A 10 -37.50 23.19 -2.19
CA ILE A 10 -36.31 22.46 -1.70
C ILE A 10 -35.49 22.09 -2.93
N ALA A 11 -34.38 22.79 -3.14
CA ALA A 11 -33.38 22.41 -4.15
C ALA A 11 -32.55 21.25 -3.60
N LEU A 12 -32.79 20.04 -4.12
CA LEU A 12 -32.00 18.86 -3.81
C LEU A 12 -30.66 18.96 -4.56
N VAL A 13 -29.60 19.38 -3.87
CA VAL A 13 -28.23 19.30 -4.40
C VAL A 13 -27.79 17.84 -4.34
N ILE A 14 -27.92 17.14 -5.47
CA ILE A 14 -27.31 15.82 -5.65
C ILE A 14 -25.80 16.07 -5.78
N GLY A 15 -25.09 15.95 -4.65
CA GLY A 15 -23.63 15.91 -4.65
C GLY A 15 -23.19 14.64 -5.40
N CYS A 16 -22.75 14.80 -6.65
CA CYS A 16 -21.93 13.78 -7.29
C CYS A 16 -20.62 13.70 -6.50
N SER A 17 -20.52 12.71 -5.61
CA SER A 17 -19.23 12.27 -5.10
C SER A 17 -18.43 11.77 -6.29
N THR A 18 -17.61 12.63 -6.88
CA THR A 18 -16.55 12.19 -7.78
C THR A 18 -15.58 11.40 -6.92
N ALA A 19 -15.77 10.08 -6.85
CA ALA A 19 -14.68 9.19 -6.49
C ALA A 19 -13.53 9.55 -7.43
N SER A 20 -12.48 10.16 -6.90
CA SER A 20 -11.29 10.48 -7.69
C SER A 20 -10.74 9.15 -8.17
N ALA A 21 -10.86 8.87 -9.47
CA ALA A 21 -10.19 7.73 -10.06
C ALA A 21 -8.68 7.95 -9.85
N GLY A 22 -8.01 7.01 -9.18
CA GLY A 22 -6.60 7.10 -8.87
C GLY A 22 -5.73 7.46 -10.06
N SER A 23 -4.60 8.12 -9.82
CA SER A 23 -3.69 8.56 -10.89
C SER A 23 -3.01 7.41 -11.68
N LEU A 24 -3.07 6.18 -11.17
CA LEU A 24 -2.50 4.97 -11.76
C LEU A 24 -3.60 3.94 -12.09
N ALA A 25 -3.49 3.33 -13.26
CA ALA A 25 -4.36 2.26 -13.73
C ALA A 25 -3.78 0.86 -13.50
N LYS A 26 -2.45 0.73 -13.41
CA LYS A 26 -1.77 -0.57 -13.26
C LYS A 26 -0.38 -0.41 -12.64
N ALA A 27 0.05 -1.40 -11.88
CA ALA A 27 1.43 -1.64 -11.51
C ALA A 27 1.81 -3.09 -11.84
N TYR A 28 3.01 -3.34 -12.37
CA TYR A 28 3.47 -4.68 -12.70
C TYR A 28 5.00 -4.77 -12.77
N ALA A 29 5.55 -5.99 -12.68
CA ALA A 29 6.94 -6.28 -13.00
C ALA A 29 7.08 -6.75 -14.46
N ASP A 30 8.08 -6.23 -15.19
CA ASP A 30 8.47 -6.76 -16.49
C ASP A 30 9.15 -8.13 -16.36
N LYS A 31 9.43 -8.80 -17.49
CA LYS A 31 10.12 -10.12 -17.51
C LYS A 31 11.53 -10.10 -16.90
N SER A 32 12.08 -8.91 -16.67
CA SER A 32 13.38 -8.70 -16.05
C SER A 32 13.26 -8.19 -14.61
N ASN A 33 12.09 -8.32 -13.97
CA ASN A 33 11.82 -7.87 -12.60
C ASN A 33 12.07 -6.37 -12.38
N ASN A 34 11.78 -5.54 -13.39
CA ASN A 34 11.70 -4.09 -13.21
C ASN A 34 10.26 -3.65 -13.06
N VAL A 35 10.03 -2.65 -12.22
CA VAL A 35 8.70 -2.14 -11.93
C VAL A 35 8.27 -1.19 -13.03
N HIS A 36 7.03 -1.36 -13.47
CA HIS A 36 6.31 -0.48 -14.36
C HIS A 36 5.01 -0.03 -13.71
N VAL A 37 4.63 1.22 -13.96
CA VAL A 37 3.29 1.74 -13.66
C VAL A 37 2.66 2.27 -14.95
N VAL A 38 1.36 2.06 -15.10
CA VAL A 38 0.57 2.65 -16.18
C VAL A 38 -0.30 3.72 -15.54
N THR A 39 -0.18 4.96 -16.00
CA THR A 39 -1.02 6.07 -15.53
C THR A 39 -2.47 5.89 -15.96
N ALA A 40 -3.41 6.61 -15.34
CA ALA A 40 -4.81 6.66 -15.77
C ALA A 40 -4.98 7.11 -17.24
N SER A 41 -4.02 7.89 -17.76
CA SER A 41 -3.96 8.28 -19.17
C SER A 41 -3.35 7.23 -20.11
N GLY A 42 -2.97 6.06 -19.61
CA GLY A 42 -2.40 4.97 -20.38
C GLY A 42 -0.89 5.06 -20.63
N LYS A 43 -0.19 6.03 -20.01
CA LYS A 43 1.27 6.15 -20.15
C LYS A 43 1.96 5.08 -19.30
N ASP A 44 2.75 4.23 -19.94
CA ASP A 44 3.61 3.27 -19.26
C ASP A 44 4.94 3.94 -18.84
N ILE A 45 5.28 3.81 -17.55
CA ILE A 45 6.47 4.39 -16.94
C ILE A 45 7.24 3.28 -16.25
N LYS A 46 8.47 3.05 -16.72
CA LYS A 46 9.44 2.19 -16.04
C LYS A 46 10.06 2.91 -14.83
N LEU A 47 9.92 2.33 -13.65
CA LEU A 47 10.39 2.93 -12.38
C LEU A 47 11.76 2.40 -11.94
N THR A 48 12.10 1.15 -12.26
CA THR A 48 13.37 0.53 -11.81
C THR A 48 14.17 -0.06 -12.97
N THR A 49 15.45 -0.34 -12.73
CA THR A 49 16.36 -0.98 -13.70
C THR A 49 17.25 -2.06 -13.07
N ASP A 50 17.12 -2.28 -11.77
CA ASP A 50 17.99 -3.13 -10.96
C ASP A 50 17.58 -4.60 -10.94
N ARG A 51 16.40 -4.93 -11.49
CA ARG A 51 15.90 -6.31 -11.66
C ARG A 51 15.67 -7.05 -10.34
N ARG A 52 15.31 -6.32 -9.28
CA ARG A 52 15.13 -6.86 -7.93
C ARG A 52 13.70 -6.78 -7.41
N ALA A 53 12.76 -6.34 -8.24
CA ALA A 53 11.37 -6.22 -7.82
C ALA A 53 10.73 -7.59 -7.62
N ASP A 54 9.95 -7.70 -6.57
CA ASP A 54 9.05 -8.81 -6.31
C ASP A 54 7.70 -8.26 -5.79
N ASP A 55 6.65 -9.05 -5.94
CA ASP A 55 5.31 -8.75 -5.43
C ASP A 55 4.84 -7.31 -5.68
N VAL A 56 4.84 -6.90 -6.95
CA VAL A 56 4.41 -5.55 -7.37
C VAL A 56 2.88 -5.46 -7.29
N ARG A 57 2.36 -4.49 -6.53
CA ARG A 57 0.91 -4.26 -6.38
C ARG A 57 0.54 -2.79 -6.57
N LEU A 58 -0.68 -2.56 -7.05
CA LEU A 58 -1.31 -1.24 -7.08
C LEU A 58 -2.14 -1.09 -5.80
N ALA A 59 -2.04 0.06 -5.13
CA ALA A 59 -2.90 0.38 -4.00
C ALA A 59 -4.38 0.46 -4.45
N PRO A 60 -5.35 0.06 -3.60
CA PRO A 60 -6.78 0.09 -3.96
C PRO A 60 -7.29 1.45 -4.44
N ASP A 61 -6.83 2.55 -3.85
CA ASP A 61 -7.13 3.92 -4.28
C ASP A 61 -6.56 4.30 -5.67
N GLY A 62 -5.68 3.48 -6.24
CA GLY A 62 -5.01 3.72 -7.51
C GLY A 62 -4.01 4.89 -7.47
N GLU A 63 -3.64 5.40 -6.30
CA GLU A 63 -2.74 6.56 -6.17
C GLU A 63 -1.28 6.18 -5.95
N SER A 64 -1.03 4.92 -5.60
CA SER A 64 0.30 4.43 -5.25
C SER A 64 0.56 3.04 -5.79
N ALA A 65 1.82 2.75 -6.09
CA ALA A 65 2.29 1.41 -6.43
C ALA A 65 3.34 0.97 -5.42
N THR A 66 3.31 -0.30 -5.04
CA THR A 66 4.24 -0.89 -4.07
C THR A 66 4.95 -2.09 -4.66
N TRP A 67 6.15 -2.37 -4.18
CA TRP A 67 6.88 -3.59 -4.51
C TRP A 67 7.90 -3.91 -3.43
N LEU A 68 8.22 -5.20 -3.32
CA LEU A 68 9.31 -5.67 -2.48
C LEU A 68 10.63 -5.66 -3.26
N VAL A 69 11.75 -5.49 -2.56
CA VAL A 69 13.09 -5.53 -3.16
C VAL A 69 13.92 -6.67 -2.59
N LEU A 70 14.26 -7.62 -3.45
CA LEU A 70 15.07 -8.80 -3.17
C LEU A 70 16.55 -8.43 -2.97
N SER A 71 16.96 -8.23 -1.70
CA SER A 71 18.31 -7.74 -1.36
C SER A 71 19.10 -8.63 -0.41
N TYR A 72 18.45 -9.51 0.35
CA TYR A 72 19.15 -10.42 1.25
C TYR A 72 19.48 -11.73 0.55
N PHE A 73 20.71 -12.22 0.72
CA PHE A 73 21.17 -13.49 0.18
C PHE A 73 21.28 -14.51 1.30
N ALA A 74 20.42 -15.53 1.27
CA ALA A 74 20.56 -16.68 2.14
C ALA A 74 21.74 -17.57 1.68
N ALA A 75 22.27 -18.38 2.58
CA ALA A 75 23.39 -19.30 2.30
C ALA A 75 23.08 -20.32 1.18
N ASP A 76 21.80 -20.58 0.93
CA ASP A 76 21.31 -21.46 -0.14
C ASP A 76 21.11 -20.74 -1.49
N GLY A 77 21.50 -19.46 -1.59
CA GLY A 77 21.38 -18.66 -2.80
C GLY A 77 19.99 -18.06 -3.03
N ARG A 78 19.00 -18.32 -2.16
CA ARG A 78 17.70 -17.65 -2.25
C ARG A 78 17.83 -16.18 -1.90
N LYS A 79 17.10 -15.35 -2.63
CA LYS A 79 16.96 -13.93 -2.32
C LYS A 79 15.68 -13.68 -1.56
N TRP A 80 15.78 -12.87 -0.51
CA TRP A 80 14.63 -12.48 0.29
C TRP A 80 14.43 -10.97 0.25
N PRO A 81 13.17 -10.51 0.30
CA PRO A 81 12.84 -9.10 0.32
C PRO A 81 13.21 -8.48 1.67
N THR A 82 13.88 -7.33 1.65
CA THR A 82 14.25 -6.59 2.87
C THR A 82 13.73 -5.16 2.88
N GLU A 83 13.15 -4.72 1.78
CA GLU A 83 12.65 -3.37 1.62
C GLU A 83 11.29 -3.42 0.95
N LEU A 84 10.37 -2.58 1.42
CA LEU A 84 9.13 -2.24 0.74
C LEU A 84 9.36 -0.87 0.11
N HIS A 85 9.15 -0.77 -1.19
CA HIS A 85 9.21 0.48 -1.93
C HIS A 85 7.79 0.91 -2.30
N VAL A 86 7.58 2.22 -2.32
CA VAL A 86 6.31 2.86 -2.63
C VAL A 86 6.55 4.00 -3.60
N TYR A 87 5.84 3.99 -4.72
CA TYR A 87 5.77 5.09 -5.68
C TYR A 87 4.44 5.83 -5.51
N HIS A 88 4.52 7.15 -5.30
CA HIS A 88 3.36 8.04 -5.23
C HIS A 88 3.74 9.41 -5.81
N ALA A 89 2.88 9.97 -6.66
CA ALA A 89 3.06 11.32 -7.23
C ALA A 89 4.47 11.61 -7.78
N GLY A 90 5.05 10.66 -8.53
CA GLY A 90 6.37 10.83 -9.15
C GLY A 90 7.57 10.59 -8.24
N ARG A 91 7.36 10.15 -6.99
CA ARG A 91 8.43 9.92 -6.01
C ARG A 91 8.40 8.50 -5.50
N THR A 92 9.58 7.94 -5.28
CA THR A 92 9.75 6.64 -4.63
C THR A 92 10.28 6.85 -3.21
N ARG A 93 9.68 6.15 -2.25
CA ARG A 93 10.12 6.04 -0.86
C ARG A 93 10.27 4.57 -0.51
N SER A 94 10.96 4.28 0.59
CA SER A 94 11.08 2.91 1.07
C SER A 94 11.06 2.83 2.60
N SER A 95 10.66 1.66 3.09
CA SER A 95 10.98 1.19 4.44
C SER A 95 11.93 0.00 4.33
N LYS A 96 12.77 -0.18 5.34
CA LYS A 96 13.74 -1.29 5.41
C LYS A 96 13.45 -2.14 6.65
N CYS A 97 13.40 -3.44 6.44
CA CYS A 97 13.37 -4.45 7.48
C CYS A 97 14.80 -4.83 7.86
N GLY A 98 15.07 -5.00 9.16
CA GLY A 98 16.36 -5.49 9.65
C GLY A 98 16.65 -6.95 9.28
N LEU A 99 15.60 -7.71 8.92
CA LEU A 99 15.64 -9.10 8.48
C LEU A 99 14.93 -9.25 7.13
N ILE A 100 13.83 -10.00 7.08
CA ILE A 100 13.06 -10.27 5.86
C ILE A 100 11.66 -9.69 6.02
N ILE A 101 11.13 -9.05 4.99
CA ILE A 101 9.70 -8.72 4.90
C ILE A 101 8.98 -9.99 4.43
N ARG A 102 8.29 -10.67 5.34
CA ARG A 102 7.58 -11.91 5.00
C ARG A 102 6.35 -11.64 4.13
N GLU A 103 5.67 -10.54 4.42
CA GLU A 103 4.48 -10.11 3.70
C GLU A 103 4.25 -8.60 3.87
N TYR A 104 3.45 -8.02 2.98
CA TYR A 104 2.87 -6.70 3.17
C TYR A 104 1.42 -6.67 2.66
N TRP A 105 0.61 -5.77 3.20
CA TRP A 105 -0.80 -5.62 2.82
C TRP A 105 -1.28 -4.18 2.96
N PHE A 106 -2.29 -3.82 2.17
CA PHE A 106 -2.89 -2.49 2.21
C PHE A 106 -3.94 -2.39 3.31
N TRP A 107 -4.09 -1.18 3.87
CA TRP A 107 -5.12 -0.85 4.83
C TRP A 107 -5.80 0.47 4.48
N LYS A 108 -7.06 0.64 4.92
CA LYS A 108 -7.88 1.85 4.66
C LYS A 108 -7.84 2.28 3.19
N ASP A 109 -8.27 1.37 2.32
CA ASP A 109 -8.39 1.60 0.87
C ASP A 109 -7.07 2.01 0.18
N GLY A 110 -5.92 1.57 0.73
CA GLY A 110 -4.61 1.91 0.17
C GLY A 110 -3.99 3.20 0.70
N SER A 111 -4.64 3.91 1.62
CA SER A 111 -3.98 5.04 2.30
C SER A 111 -2.85 4.60 3.24
N HIS A 112 -2.82 3.33 3.64
CA HIS A 112 -1.81 2.75 4.52
C HIS A 112 -1.31 1.41 3.97
N VAL A 113 -0.11 1.03 4.41
CA VAL A 113 0.46 -0.30 4.14
C VAL A 113 1.11 -0.83 5.41
N ALA A 114 0.89 -2.10 5.70
CA ALA A 114 1.55 -2.80 6.78
C ALA A 114 2.58 -3.79 6.23
N THR A 115 3.62 -4.04 7.00
CA THR A 115 4.63 -5.06 6.70
C THR A 115 4.80 -5.99 7.89
N ASP A 116 5.01 -7.27 7.63
CA ASP A 116 5.49 -8.23 8.62
C ASP A 116 7.01 -8.46 8.45
N CYS A 117 7.82 -7.91 9.36
CA CYS A 117 9.27 -7.95 9.32
C CYS A 117 9.83 -8.93 10.36
N GLY A 118 10.54 -9.98 9.94
CA GLY A 118 11.19 -10.89 10.88
C GLY A 118 11.96 -12.03 10.23
N GLY A 119 12.42 -12.97 11.06
CA GLY A 119 13.07 -14.20 10.57
C GLY A 119 12.05 -15.18 9.98
N LEU A 120 12.49 -16.14 9.17
CA LEU A 120 11.58 -17.12 8.52
C LEU A 120 10.76 -17.97 9.50
N HIS A 121 11.27 -18.20 10.72
CA HIS A 121 10.69 -19.14 11.68
C HIS A 121 10.37 -18.50 13.04
N PHE A 122 10.52 -17.18 13.18
CA PHE A 122 10.37 -16.48 14.44
C PHE A 122 9.31 -15.40 14.34
N SER A 123 8.72 -15.04 15.47
CA SER A 123 7.92 -13.83 15.60
C SER A 123 8.65 -12.63 14.98
N GLY A 124 7.89 -11.79 14.31
CA GLY A 124 8.38 -10.55 13.72
C GLY A 124 7.73 -9.34 14.35
N ILE A 125 8.02 -8.21 13.75
CA ILE A 125 7.42 -6.92 14.03
C ILE A 125 6.49 -6.62 12.88
N GLU A 126 5.21 -6.42 13.20
CA GLU A 126 4.28 -5.86 12.24
C GLU A 126 4.26 -4.33 12.42
N THR A 127 4.41 -3.60 11.31
CA THR A 127 4.48 -2.13 11.31
C THR A 127 3.53 -1.58 10.26
N LEU A 128 2.70 -0.63 10.65
CA LEU A 128 1.78 0.12 9.78
C LEU A 128 2.40 1.46 9.40
N TYR A 129 2.40 1.77 8.12
CA TYR A 129 2.87 3.03 7.56
C TYR A 129 1.73 3.80 6.89
N GLU A 130 1.76 5.12 6.98
CA GLU A 130 1.02 5.98 6.06
C GLU A 130 1.72 5.92 4.69
N LEU A 131 0.98 5.58 3.65
CA LEU A 131 1.58 5.13 2.39
C LEU A 131 2.34 6.25 1.66
N ARG A 132 1.83 7.48 1.67
CA ARG A 132 2.37 8.59 0.85
C ARG A 132 3.71 9.09 1.39
N THR A 133 3.87 9.06 2.71
CA THR A 133 5.05 9.56 3.41
C THR A 133 5.99 8.45 3.86
N MET A 134 5.51 7.20 3.91
CA MET A 134 6.17 6.07 4.57
C MET A 134 6.50 6.36 6.03
N LYS A 135 5.71 7.22 6.69
CA LYS A 135 5.81 7.47 8.12
C LYS A 135 5.16 6.32 8.87
N GLU A 136 5.88 5.75 9.83
CA GLU A 136 5.32 4.78 10.78
C GLU A 136 4.17 5.42 11.58
N VAL A 137 3.05 4.70 11.63
CA VAL A 137 1.83 5.09 12.32
C VAL A 137 1.61 4.23 13.56
N ASP A 138 1.92 2.93 13.46
CA ASP A 138 1.73 1.96 14.52
C ASP A 138 2.67 0.77 14.31
N SER A 139 3.01 0.05 15.37
CA SER A 139 3.84 -1.16 15.30
C SER A 139 3.67 -2.01 16.55
N PHE A 140 3.81 -3.34 16.41
CA PHE A 140 3.87 -4.24 17.56
C PHE A 140 4.77 -5.45 17.31
N ASP A 141 5.35 -5.98 18.39
CA ASP A 141 6.06 -7.27 18.39
C ASP A 141 5.05 -8.42 18.51
N GLN A 142 5.04 -9.30 17.52
CA GLN A 142 4.16 -10.47 17.48
C GLN A 142 4.38 -11.44 18.65
N ALA A 143 5.56 -11.44 19.29
CA ALA A 143 5.86 -12.23 20.48
C ALA A 143 5.21 -11.66 21.75
N GLU A 144 4.98 -10.35 21.80
CA GLU A 144 4.45 -9.64 22.96
C GLU A 144 2.92 -9.47 22.91
N VAL A 145 2.35 -9.45 21.70
CA VAL A 145 0.91 -9.22 21.48
C VAL A 145 0.21 -10.48 20.98
N PRO A 146 -0.60 -11.15 21.85
CA PRO A 146 -1.45 -12.27 21.47
C PRO A 146 -2.38 -11.92 20.30
N VAL A 147 -2.70 -12.91 19.47
CA VAL A 147 -3.44 -12.72 18.20
C VAL A 147 -4.77 -11.98 18.42
N GLU A 148 -5.51 -12.34 19.44
CA GLU A 148 -6.82 -11.77 19.80
C GLU A 148 -6.76 -10.32 20.29
N LYS A 149 -5.56 -9.80 20.59
CA LYS A 149 -5.33 -8.41 21.00
C LYS A 149 -4.63 -7.57 19.94
N ARG A 150 -4.36 -8.14 18.75
CA ARG A 150 -3.67 -7.41 17.69
C ARG A 150 -4.57 -6.31 17.13
N PRO A 151 -3.98 -5.18 16.67
CA PRO A 151 -4.74 -4.14 16.01
C PRO A 151 -5.51 -4.69 14.81
N GLU A 152 -6.69 -4.13 14.53
CA GLU A 152 -7.56 -4.56 13.42
C GLU A 152 -6.81 -4.63 12.08
N TRP A 153 -5.91 -3.67 11.83
CA TRP A 153 -5.12 -3.60 10.60
C TRP A 153 -4.17 -4.80 10.41
N SER A 154 -3.84 -5.56 11.46
CA SER A 154 -3.00 -6.78 11.40
C SER A 154 -3.74 -7.96 10.76
N THR A 155 -5.07 -8.00 10.89
CA THR A 155 -5.90 -9.12 10.45
C THR A 155 -6.80 -8.78 9.26
N ALA A 156 -7.14 -7.51 9.08
CA ALA A 156 -8.29 -7.09 8.27
C ALA A 156 -8.06 -7.03 6.74
N SER A 157 -7.03 -7.70 6.22
CA SER A 157 -6.77 -7.79 4.78
C SER A 157 -6.07 -9.09 4.36
N ARG A 158 -6.18 -10.14 5.18
CA ARG A 158 -5.76 -11.50 4.81
C ARG A 158 -6.89 -12.33 4.18
N GLU A 159 -8.01 -11.68 3.81
CA GLU A 159 -9.15 -12.26 3.08
C GLU A 159 -9.16 -11.84 1.60
#